data_AF-A0A958T9W6-F1
#
_entry.id   AF-A0A958T9W6-F1
#
_cell.length_a   1.000
_cell.length_b   1.000
_cell.length_c   1.000
_cell.angle_alpha   90.00
_cell.angle_beta   90.00
_cell.angle_gamma   90.00
#
_symmetry.space_group_name_H-M   'P 1'
#
loop_
_entity.id
_entity.type
_entity.pdbx_description
1 polymer ?
#
loop_
_entity_poly.entity_id
_entity_poly.type
_entity_poly.pdbx_seq_one_letter_code
_entity_poly.pdbx_strand_id
1 'polypeptide(L)'
;MITNTELEQKGNLFPTRVISFKKDVDTLHFYTENDVVLELTIVRDSVFRFRYTTTGTFESDFSYAITKYASTGYNFLQIDDNEDNYTVTTAKLICEISKADLRIKLFDATDKTLLNEDELGFHWEESYQFGGNIVKMS
;
A
#
# COMPACT_ATOMS: atom_id res chain seq x y z
N MET A 1 14.67 -28.09 24.11
CA MET A 1 13.83 -28.66 23.03
C MET A 1 12.40 -28.27 23.36
N ILE A 2 11.82 -27.32 22.63
CA ILE A 2 10.41 -26.93 22.85
C ILE A 2 9.58 -27.96 22.08
N THR A 3 8.85 -28.81 22.81
CA THR A 3 8.23 -30.03 22.26
C THR A 3 6.73 -29.93 22.01
N ASN A 4 6.12 -28.75 22.11
CA ASN A 4 4.72 -28.54 21.72
C ASN A 4 4.47 -27.05 21.53
N THR A 5 4.43 -26.60 20.28
CA THR A 5 3.73 -25.37 19.90
C THR A 5 2.61 -25.83 18.99
N GLU A 6 1.37 -25.85 19.50
CA GLU A 6 0.21 -25.99 18.62
C GLU A 6 0.22 -24.80 17.65
N LEU A 7 0.20 -25.09 16.34
CA LEU A 7 0.22 -24.09 15.29
C LEU A 7 -1.12 -23.34 15.29
N GLU A 8 -1.16 -22.18 15.92
CA GLU A 8 -2.32 -21.31 15.95
C GLU A 8 -2.49 -20.64 14.58
N GLN A 9 -3.54 -21.03 13.85
CA GLN A 9 -3.92 -20.36 12.61
C GLN A 9 -4.59 -19.02 12.95
N LYS A 10 -3.82 -17.93 12.85
CA LYS A 10 -4.29 -16.57 13.18
C LYS A 10 -5.32 -16.01 12.20
N GLY A 11 -5.54 -16.68 11.06
CA GLY A 11 -6.43 -16.21 10.00
C GLY A 11 -5.86 -14.97 9.29
N ASN A 12 -6.75 -14.11 8.79
CA ASN A 12 -6.37 -12.88 8.10
C ASN A 12 -5.80 -11.85 9.09
N LEU A 13 -4.61 -11.35 8.77
CA LEU A 13 -3.94 -10.24 9.40
C LEU A 13 -4.02 -9.01 8.50
N PHE A 14 -4.12 -7.83 9.12
CA PHE A 14 -4.33 -6.55 8.45
C PHE A 14 -3.28 -5.53 8.91
N PRO A 15 -2.94 -4.51 8.11
CA PRO A 15 -2.19 -3.37 8.58
C PRO A 15 -2.88 -2.70 9.76
N THR A 16 -2.08 -2.19 10.69
CA THR A 16 -2.56 -1.38 11.81
C THR A 16 -2.26 0.10 11.56
N ARG A 17 -2.39 0.91 12.60
CA ARG A 17 -2.23 2.36 12.53
C ARG A 17 -0.88 2.76 11.93
N VAL A 18 -0.90 3.75 11.05
CA VAL A 18 0.31 4.39 10.51
C VAL A 18 0.99 5.21 11.60
N ILE A 19 2.27 4.95 11.82
CA ILE A 19 3.12 5.63 12.81
C ILE A 19 4.18 6.53 12.19
N SER A 20 4.47 6.34 10.91
CA SER A 20 5.48 7.13 10.23
C SER A 20 5.16 7.25 8.75
N PHE A 21 5.50 8.42 8.20
CA PHE A 21 5.41 8.75 6.79
C PHE A 21 6.75 9.29 6.31
N LYS A 22 7.22 8.80 5.17
CA LYS A 22 8.42 9.29 4.51
C LYS A 22 8.12 9.54 3.03
N LYS A 23 8.58 10.69 2.53
CA LYS A 23 8.56 11.01 1.11
C LYS A 23 9.98 10.99 0.55
N ASP A 24 10.16 10.30 -0.56
CA ASP A 24 11.36 10.30 -1.38
C ASP A 24 10.98 10.59 -2.83
N VAL A 25 11.11 11.87 -3.24
CA VAL A 25 10.73 12.37 -4.57
C VAL A 25 9.27 12.03 -4.93
N ASP A 26 9.06 10.97 -5.72
CA ASP A 26 7.80 10.46 -6.25
C ASP A 26 7.28 9.22 -5.51
N THR A 27 8.03 8.77 -4.51
CA THR A 27 7.75 7.56 -3.74
C THR A 27 7.43 7.92 -2.29
N LEU A 28 6.33 7.36 -1.79
CA LEU A 28 5.77 7.63 -0.48
C LEU A 28 5.74 6.32 0.33
N HIS A 29 6.32 6.33 1.52
CA HIS A 29 6.33 5.19 2.44
C HIS A 29 5.48 5.48 3.66
N PHE A 30 4.55 4.59 3.96
CA PHE A 30 3.70 4.60 5.14
C PHE A 30 4.00 3.37 5.98
N TYR A 31 4.47 3.57 7.21
CA TYR A 31 4.87 2.50 8.13
C TYR A 31 3.82 2.34 9.22
N THR A 32 3.37 1.11 9.46
CA THR A 32 2.38 0.78 10.50
C THR A 32 3.02 0.20 11.75
N GLU A 33 2.24 0.11 12.84
CA GLU A 33 2.71 -0.47 14.11
C GLU A 33 3.06 -1.94 14.03
N ASN A 34 2.45 -2.67 13.09
CA ASN A 34 2.70 -4.10 12.90
C ASN A 34 3.64 -4.40 11.73
N ASP A 35 4.60 -3.49 11.48
CA ASP A 35 5.68 -3.61 10.50
C ASP A 35 5.24 -3.72 9.04
N VAL A 36 3.96 -3.50 8.74
CA VAL A 36 3.49 -3.39 7.36
C VAL A 36 3.93 -2.04 6.81
N VAL A 37 4.45 -2.08 5.59
CA VAL A 37 4.85 -0.86 4.87
C VAL A 37 4.11 -0.82 3.54
N LEU A 38 3.39 0.27 3.30
CA LEU A 38 2.89 0.65 1.98
C LEU A 38 3.90 1.60 1.32
N GLU A 39 4.41 1.21 0.17
CA GLU A 39 5.10 2.06 -0.79
C GLU A 39 4.13 2.46 -1.91
N LEU A 40 3.84 3.75 -2.01
CA LEU A 40 3.07 4.36 -3.10
C LEU A 40 4.01 5.15 -4.00
N THR A 41 4.21 4.70 -5.25
CA THR A 41 4.97 5.42 -6.27
C THR A 41 4.02 6.12 -7.25
N ILE A 42 4.25 7.41 -7.47
CA ILE A 42 3.53 8.21 -8.47
C ILE A 42 4.23 8.08 -9.82
N VAL A 43 3.87 7.04 -10.58
CA VAL A 43 4.51 6.74 -11.87
C VAL A 43 4.21 7.85 -12.89
N ARG A 44 2.98 8.37 -12.89
CA ARG A 44 2.51 9.55 -13.63
C ARG A 44 1.17 10.02 -13.06
N ASP A 45 0.66 11.16 -13.53
CA ASP A 45 -0.60 11.77 -13.01
C ASP A 45 -1.80 10.80 -12.98
N SER A 46 -1.84 9.77 -13.84
CA SER A 46 -2.94 8.80 -13.88
C SER A 46 -2.55 7.37 -13.50
N VAL A 47 -1.35 7.14 -12.95
CA VAL A 47 -0.89 5.79 -12.60
C VAL A 47 -0.16 5.84 -11.27
N PHE A 48 -0.77 5.20 -10.29
CA PHE A 48 -0.18 4.91 -8.99
C PHE A 48 0.24 3.46 -8.94
N ARG A 49 1.39 3.21 -8.30
CA ARG A 49 1.85 1.86 -8.00
C ARG A 49 1.88 1.68 -6.50
N PHE A 50 1.14 0.68 -6.03
CA PHE A 50 1.09 0.27 -4.63
C PHE A 50 1.95 -0.98 -4.46
N ARG A 51 2.81 -0.99 -3.45
CA ARG A 51 3.56 -2.18 -3.02
C ARG A 51 3.44 -2.29 -1.51
N TYR A 52 3.13 -3.50 -1.04
CA TYR A 52 3.05 -3.80 0.38
C TYR A 52 4.14 -4.80 0.76
N THR A 53 4.66 -4.67 1.96
CA THR A 53 5.50 -5.69 2.60
C THR A 53 5.09 -5.86 4.05
N THR A 54 5.14 -7.09 4.55
CA THR A 54 4.87 -7.44 5.95
C THR A 54 6.16 -7.58 6.77
N THR A 55 7.33 -7.33 6.16
CA THR A 55 8.65 -7.51 6.77
C THR A 55 9.49 -6.23 6.75
N GLY A 56 8.94 -5.12 6.26
CA GLY A 56 9.65 -3.85 6.08
C GLY A 56 10.67 -3.82 4.94
N THR A 57 10.93 -4.95 4.28
CA THR A 57 11.87 -5.06 3.15
C THR A 57 11.12 -5.28 1.85
N PHE A 58 11.45 -4.50 0.83
CA PHE A 58 10.96 -4.69 -0.52
C PHE A 58 11.97 -5.49 -1.34
N GLU A 59 11.50 -6.56 -1.97
CA GLU A 59 12.27 -7.28 -2.98
C GLU A 59 12.52 -6.40 -4.21
N SER A 60 13.46 -6.83 -5.05
CA SER A 60 13.73 -6.15 -6.32
C SER A 60 12.48 -6.16 -7.20
N ASP A 61 12.16 -5.00 -7.79
CA ASP A 61 11.01 -4.85 -8.67
C ASP A 61 11.27 -5.53 -10.02
N PHE A 62 10.37 -6.42 -10.43
CA PHE A 62 10.48 -7.16 -11.68
C PHE A 62 9.10 -7.51 -12.25
N SER A 63 8.87 -7.20 -13.52
CA SER A 63 7.66 -7.56 -14.24
C SER A 63 7.94 -7.83 -15.71
N TYR A 64 7.44 -8.97 -16.21
CA TYR A 64 7.47 -9.30 -17.63
C TYR A 64 6.48 -8.47 -18.46
N ALA A 65 5.49 -7.85 -17.81
CA ALA A 65 4.43 -7.10 -18.48
C ALA A 65 4.76 -5.61 -18.63
N ILE A 66 5.75 -5.10 -17.90
CA ILE A 66 6.09 -3.67 -17.89
C ILE A 66 7.38 -3.44 -18.68
N THR A 67 7.31 -2.60 -19.71
CA THR A 67 8.49 -2.18 -20.46
C THR A 67 9.29 -1.13 -19.69
N LYS A 68 10.61 -1.26 -19.71
CA LYS A 68 11.53 -0.24 -19.15
C LYS A 68 11.50 1.10 -19.89
N TYR A 69 10.81 1.17 -21.02
CA TYR A 69 10.67 2.37 -21.85
C TYR A 69 9.30 3.06 -21.67
N ALA A 70 8.54 2.70 -20.65
CA ALA A 70 7.26 3.33 -20.36
C ALA A 70 7.46 4.82 -20.04
N SER A 71 6.54 5.67 -20.51
CA SER A 71 6.56 7.09 -20.18
C SER A 71 6.16 7.29 -18.71
N THR A 72 7.02 7.96 -17.95
CA THR A 72 6.86 8.28 -16.54
C THR A 72 6.91 9.78 -16.31
N GLY A 73 6.43 10.22 -15.14
CA GLY A 73 6.41 11.63 -14.73
C GLY A 73 5.01 12.19 -14.56
N TYR A 74 4.89 13.14 -13.64
CA TYR A 74 3.67 13.85 -13.30
C TYR A 74 3.92 15.35 -13.30
N ASN A 75 2.87 16.14 -13.55
CA ASN A 75 2.97 17.60 -13.55
C ASN A 75 2.55 18.21 -12.22
N PHE A 76 1.78 17.48 -11.42
CA PHE A 76 1.27 17.96 -10.13
C PHE A 76 1.34 16.84 -9.09
N LEU A 77 1.82 17.16 -7.90
CA LEU A 77 1.78 16.28 -6.74
C LEU A 77 1.63 17.11 -5.47
N GLN A 78 0.49 16.97 -4.82
CA GLN A 78 0.20 17.50 -3.50
C GLN A 78 -0.08 16.36 -2.54
N ILE A 79 0.40 16.49 -1.30
CA ILE A 79 0.21 15.50 -0.24
C ILE A 79 -0.25 16.27 0.98
N ASP A 80 -1.46 15.97 1.44
CA ASP A 80 -2.05 16.53 2.64
C ASP A 80 -2.10 15.47 3.73
N ASP A 81 -1.68 15.87 4.93
CA ASP A 81 -1.66 15.03 6.12
C ASP A 81 -2.78 15.48 7.06
N ASN A 82 -3.93 14.81 6.99
CA ASN A 82 -5.11 15.11 7.81
C ASN A 82 -5.15 14.22 9.05
N GLU A 83 -6.09 14.46 9.96
CA GLU A 83 -6.21 13.69 11.20
C GLU A 83 -6.35 12.18 10.96
N ASP A 84 -7.26 11.78 10.06
CA ASP A 84 -7.59 10.38 9.82
C ASP A 84 -6.94 9.78 8.57
N ASN A 85 -6.54 10.61 7.59
CA ASN A 85 -6.11 10.15 6.28
C ASN A 85 -4.93 10.95 5.74
N TYR A 86 -4.11 10.31 4.92
CA TYR A 86 -3.25 11.01 3.97
C TYR A 86 -3.99 11.17 2.63
N THR A 87 -3.95 12.34 2.04
CA THR A 87 -4.55 12.61 0.73
C THR A 87 -3.46 12.97 -0.27
N VAL A 88 -3.29 12.14 -1.31
CA VAL A 88 -2.31 12.33 -2.38
C VAL A 88 -3.04 12.74 -3.64
N THR A 89 -2.82 13.96 -4.11
CA THR A 89 -3.50 14.54 -5.26
C THR A 89 -2.52 14.77 -6.42
N THR A 90 -2.89 14.29 -7.59
CA THR A 90 -2.22 14.55 -8.88
C THR A 90 -3.17 15.25 -9.84
N ALA A 91 -2.73 15.54 -11.07
CA ALA A 91 -3.59 16.21 -12.04
C ALA A 91 -4.81 15.36 -12.49
N LYS A 92 -4.81 14.04 -12.23
CA LYS A 92 -5.90 13.14 -12.67
C LYS A 92 -6.47 12.25 -11.57
N LEU A 93 -5.71 11.94 -10.53
CA LEU A 93 -6.14 11.05 -9.45
C LEU A 93 -5.97 11.71 -8.08
N ILE A 94 -6.92 11.43 -7.20
CA ILE A 94 -6.83 11.64 -5.75
C ILE A 94 -6.81 10.26 -5.09
N CYS A 95 -5.83 10.01 -4.22
CA CYS A 95 -5.75 8.82 -3.38
C CYS A 95 -5.85 9.21 -1.91
N GLU A 96 -6.83 8.67 -1.21
CA GLU A 96 -6.94 8.76 0.25
C GLU A 96 -6.47 7.45 0.87
N ILE A 97 -5.62 7.57 1.88
CA ILE A 97 -5.01 6.44 2.60
C ILE A 97 -5.39 6.57 4.07
N SER A 98 -6.14 5.60 4.57
CA SER A 98 -6.54 5.51 5.97
C SER A 98 -5.32 5.35 6.87
N LYS A 99 -5.19 6.23 7.88
CA LYS A 99 -4.16 6.08 8.91
C LYS A 99 -4.44 4.95 9.89
N ALA A 100 -5.66 4.44 9.95
CA ALA A 100 -6.01 3.37 10.88
C ALA A 100 -5.51 1.99 10.40
N ASP A 101 -5.53 1.77 9.09
CA ASP A 101 -5.39 0.42 8.50
C ASP A 101 -4.91 0.40 7.03
N LEU A 102 -4.41 1.51 6.49
CA LEU A 102 -3.92 1.64 5.10
C LEU A 102 -4.96 1.39 3.99
N ARG A 103 -6.25 1.30 4.28
CA ARG A 103 -7.28 1.19 3.24
C ARG A 103 -7.25 2.38 2.28
N ILE A 104 -7.44 2.08 1.00
CA ILE A 104 -7.32 3.02 -0.10
C ILE A 104 -8.69 3.42 -0.64
N LYS A 105 -8.84 4.72 -0.94
CA LYS A 105 -9.89 5.24 -1.81
C LYS A 105 -9.27 6.03 -2.94
N LEU A 106 -9.76 5.82 -4.16
CA LEU A 106 -9.32 6.49 -5.37
C LEU A 106 -10.46 7.27 -5.98
N PHE A 107 -10.19 8.52 -6.33
CA PHE A 107 -11.16 9.41 -6.96
C PHE A 107 -10.58 10.06 -8.22
N ASP A 108 -11.44 10.46 -9.15
CA ASP A 108 -11.07 11.34 -10.25
C ASP A 108 -10.80 12.75 -9.71
N ALA A 109 -9.67 13.35 -10.09
CA ALA A 109 -9.29 14.67 -9.59
C ALA A 109 -10.16 15.81 -10.14
N THR A 110 -10.85 15.60 -11.26
CA THR A 110 -11.65 16.61 -11.96
C THR A 110 -12.98 16.85 -11.25
N ASP A 111 -13.69 15.77 -10.92
CA ASP A 111 -15.06 15.83 -10.39
C ASP A 111 -15.23 15.16 -9.02
N LYS A 112 -14.16 14.57 -8.48
CA LYS A 112 -14.13 13.85 -7.19
C LYS A 112 -15.04 12.61 -7.17
N THR A 113 -15.36 12.04 -8.32
CA THR A 113 -16.09 10.77 -8.41
C THR A 113 -15.23 9.64 -7.84
N LEU A 114 -15.81 8.82 -6.96
CA LEU A 114 -15.16 7.61 -6.44
C LEU A 114 -14.97 6.60 -7.58
N LEU A 115 -13.72 6.21 -7.82
CA LEU A 115 -13.32 5.24 -8.84
C LEU A 115 -13.17 3.84 -8.25
N ASN A 116 -12.56 3.74 -7.06
CA ASN A 116 -12.31 2.49 -6.38
C ASN A 116 -12.14 2.73 -4.87
N GLU A 117 -12.62 1.79 -4.07
CA GLU A 117 -12.51 1.77 -2.61
C GLU A 117 -12.26 0.33 -2.19
N ASP A 118 -11.27 0.14 -1.32
CA ASP A 118 -10.99 -1.15 -0.70
C ASP A 118 -12.16 -1.59 0.20
N GLU A 119 -12.60 -2.85 0.09
CA GLU A 119 -13.56 -3.42 1.03
C GLU A 119 -12.86 -3.81 2.34
N LEU A 120 -11.91 -4.73 2.27
CA LEU A 120 -11.11 -5.20 3.41
C LEU A 120 -9.67 -4.66 3.37
N GLY A 121 -9.21 -4.22 2.19
CA GLY A 121 -7.86 -3.73 1.98
C GLY A 121 -6.81 -4.84 1.86
N PHE A 122 -5.54 -4.44 1.94
CA PHE A 122 -4.43 -5.38 1.97
C PHE A 122 -4.51 -6.24 3.23
N HIS A 123 -4.40 -7.56 3.05
CA HIS A 123 -4.36 -8.49 4.16
C HIS A 123 -3.62 -9.76 3.78
N TRP A 124 -3.22 -10.55 4.77
CA TRP A 124 -2.47 -11.76 4.52
C TRP A 124 -2.76 -12.83 5.57
N GLU A 125 -2.36 -14.05 5.26
CA GLU A 125 -2.40 -15.18 6.18
C GLU A 125 -1.04 -15.88 6.19
N GLU A 126 -0.55 -16.25 7.36
CA GLU A 126 0.73 -16.95 7.48
C GLU A 126 0.59 -18.40 6.99
N SER A 127 1.44 -18.79 6.04
CA SER A 127 1.48 -20.15 5.52
C SER A 127 2.52 -20.98 6.26
N TYR A 128 2.11 -21.69 7.30
CA TYR A 128 3.02 -22.55 8.05
C TYR A 128 3.52 -23.75 7.24
N GLN A 129 2.72 -24.25 6.30
CA GLN A 129 3.09 -25.40 5.48
C GLN A 129 4.21 -25.08 4.49
N PHE A 130 4.16 -23.90 3.87
CA PHE A 130 5.08 -23.50 2.81
C PHE A 130 6.11 -22.45 3.26
N GLY A 131 5.94 -21.90 4.46
CA GLY A 131 6.65 -20.71 4.92
C GLY A 131 6.13 -19.45 4.23
N GLY A 132 6.23 -18.31 4.91
CA GLY A 132 5.85 -17.01 4.35
C GLY A 132 4.36 -16.69 4.45
N ASN A 133 3.89 -15.78 3.58
CA ASN A 133 2.54 -15.20 3.66
C ASN A 133 1.75 -15.43 2.38
N ILE A 134 0.47 -15.80 2.52
CA ILE A 134 -0.52 -15.76 1.45
C ILE A 134 -1.14 -14.37 1.45
N VAL A 135 -0.74 -13.54 0.50
CA VAL A 135 -1.22 -12.17 0.34
C VAL A 135 -2.58 -12.16 -0.38
N LYS A 136 -3.47 -11.29 0.09
CA LYS A 136 -4.84 -11.11 -0.39
C LYS A 136 -5.13 -9.61 -0.52
N MET A 137 -6.02 -9.25 -1.44
CA MET A 137 -6.45 -7.88 -1.72
C MET A 137 -7.93 -7.89 -2.13
N SER A 138 -8.76 -7.09 -1.47
CA SER A 138 -10.20 -6.98 -1.72
C SER A 138 -10.76 -5.65 -1.27
#